data_AF-A0A239BYK5-F1
#
_entry.id   AF-A0A239BYK5-F1
#
_cell.length_a   1.000
_cell.length_b   1.000
_cell.length_c   1.000
_cell.angle_alpha   90.00
_cell.angle_beta   90.00
_cell.angle_gamma   90.00
#
_symmetry.space_group_name_H-M   'P 1'
#
loop_
_entity.id
_entity.type
_entity.pdbx_description
1 polymer ?
#
loop_
_entity_poly.entity_id
_entity_poly.type
_entity_poly.pdbx_seq_one_letter_code
_entity_poly.pdbx_strand_id
1 'polypeptide(L)' 'MLEVVAVIIINEAGEVLIAQRKVSKSMGGLWEFPGGR' A
#
# COMPACT_ATOMS: atom_id res chain seq x y z
N MET A 1 -19.22 6.92 2.99
CA MET A 1 -18.27 5.88 2.56
C MET A 1 -17.26 6.54 1.64
N LEU A 2 -15.96 6.31 1.81
CA LEU A 2 -14.92 6.88 0.95
C LEU A 2 -14.46 5.80 -0.03
N GLU A 3 -14.54 6.09 -1.32
CA GLU A 3 -13.94 5.25 -2.34
C GLU A 3 -12.42 5.47 -2.35
N VAL A 4 -11.69 4.40 -2.60
CA VAL A 4 -10.24 4.41 -2.71
C VAL A 4 -9.82 3.45 -3.81
N VAL A 5 -8.67 3.74 -4.41
CA VAL A 5 -8.03 2.87 -5.41
C VAL A 5 -6.71 2.36 -4.86
N ALA A 6 -6.40 1.10 -5.15
CA ALA A 6 -5.11 0.48 -4.90
C ALA A 6 -4.58 -0.16 -6.19
N VAL A 7 -3.26 -0.20 -6.33
CA VAL A 7 -2.58 -0.77 -7.50
C VAL A 7 -1.54 -1.78 -7.04
N ILE A 8 -1.46 -2.90 -7.78
CA ILE A 8 -0.39 -3.88 -7.65
C ILE A 8 0.67 -3.59 -8.71
N ILE A 9 1.87 -3.23 -8.25
CA ILE A 9 3.02 -3.00 -9.12
C ILE A 9 3.97 -4.18 -8.95
N ILE A 10 4.31 -4.82 -10.07
CA ILE A 10 5.14 -6.02 -10.11
C ILE A 10 6.38 -5.73 -10.96
N ASN A 11 7.57 -6.09 -10.48
CA ASN A 11 8.81 -5.96 -11.26
C ASN A 11 9.04 -7.19 -12.17
N GLU A 12 10.10 -7.16 -12.97
CA GLU A 12 10.45 -8.26 -13.88
C GLU A 12 10.78 -9.59 -13.16
N ALA A 13 11.15 -9.53 -11.88
CA ALA A 13 11.41 -10.69 -11.04
C ALA A 13 10.13 -11.27 -10.39
N GLY A 14 8.96 -10.65 -10.61
CA GLY A 14 7.69 -11.07 -10.03
C GLY A 14 7.44 -10.60 -8.59
N GLU A 15 8.26 -9.67 -8.08
CA GLU A 15 8.12 -9.12 -6.73
C GLU A 15 7.10 -7.97 -6.72
N VAL A 16 6.36 -7.84 -5.62
CA VAL A 16 5.29 -6.83 -5.46
C VAL A 16 5.79 -5.65 -4.62
N LEU A 17 5.56 -4.43 -5.13
CA LEU A 17 5.85 -3.22 -4.37
C LEU A 17 4.84 -3.02 -3.22
N ILE A 18 5.33 -3.04 -1.99
CA ILE A 18 4.58 -2.71 -0.77
C ILE A 18 5.36 -1.73 0.11
N ALA A 19 4.67 -0.98 0.96
CA ALA A 19 5.27 -0.09 1.94
C ALA A 19 4.75 -0.39 3.35
N GLN A 20 5.57 -0.18 4.37
CA GLN A 20 5.10 -0.24 5.76
C GLN A 20 4.58 1.13 6.17
N ARG A 21 3.35 1.18 6.70
CA ARG A 21 2.75 2.42 7.17
C ARG A 21 3.47 2.93 8.41
N LYS A 22 3.74 4.24 8.44
CA LYS A 22 4.27 4.91 9.65
C LYS A 22 3.37 4.62 10.84
N VAL A 23 3.96 4.23 11.97
CA VAL A 23 3.25 3.84 13.20
C VAL A 23 2.28 4.92 13.70
N SER A 24 2.62 6.19 13.52
CA SER A 24 1.80 7.33 13.94
C SER A 24 0.57 7.61 13.05
N LYS A 25 0.36 6.85 11.98
CA LYS A 25 -0.80 6.99 11.07
C LYS A 25 -1.86 5.96 11.43
N SER A 26 -3.09 6.22 10.99
CA SER A 26 -4.15 5.20 11.02
C SER A 26 -3.67 3.93 10.32
N MET A 27 -3.91 2.78 10.94
CA MET A 27 -3.41 1.47 10.49
C MET A 27 -1.88 1.41 10.42
N GLY A 28 -1.18 2.14 11.30
CA GLY A 28 0.27 2.20 11.37
C GLY A 28 0.92 0.85 11.71
N GLY A 29 2.10 0.59 11.15
CA GLY A 29 2.83 -0.66 11.31
C GLY A 29 2.39 -1.79 10.37
N LEU A 30 1.21 -1.66 9.74
CA LEU A 30 0.74 -2.60 8.72
C LEU A 30 1.40 -2.32 7.36
N TRP A 31 1.38 -3.33 6.50
CA TRP A 31 1.80 -3.21 5.10
C TRP A 31 0.67 -2.65 4.24
N GLU A 32 1.02 -1.90 3.19
CA GLU A 32 0.09 -1.34 2.24
C GLU A 32 0.58 -1.43 0.79
N PHE A 33 -0.39 -1.48 -0.12
CA PHE A 33 -0.16 -1.28 -1.54
C PHE A 33 -0.22 0.22 -1.89
N PRO A 34 0.50 0.66 -2.93
CA PRO A 34 0.33 1.99 -3.48
C PRO A 34 -1.15 2.28 -3.81
N GLY A 35 -1.63 3.44 -3.42
CA GLY A 35 -3.04 3.80 -3.59
C GLY A 35 -3.40 5.10 -2.89
N GLY A 36 -4.68 5.45 -2.97
CA GLY A 36 -5.20 6.69 -2.40
C GLY A 36 -6.72 6.78 -2.47
N ARG A 37 -7.26 7.84 -1.86
CA ARG A 37 -8.60 8.34 -2.19
C ARG A 37 -8.57 8.92 -3.60
#